data_AF-A0A7J5WB94-F1
#
_entry.id   AF-A0A7J5WB94-F1
#
_cell.length_a   1.000
_cell.length_b   1.000
_cell.length_c   1.000
_cell.angle_alpha   90.00
_cell.angle_beta   90.00
_cell.angle_gamma   90.00
#
_symmetry.space_group_name_H-M   'P 1'
#
loop_
_entity.id
_entity.type
_entity.pdbx_description
1 polymer ?
#
loop_
_entity_poly.entity_id
_entity_poly.type
_entity_poly.pdbx_seq_one_letter_code
_entity_poly.pdbx_strand_id
1 'polypeptide(L)'
;MTSKINVRRDGKGRDIPGPSPSRRGTTVAVAVTVLVFALAAQFAVGIEARRTLSAEVLAAAAAVFGAVGMLIVSGPLRGRQVSNPTGMLVSLVLGAFGLFGAPYMVFLHRYSDAPPGSEVLFLTTAAWSAILVLLTLRRRTSDIIVFAGALLILGGIAGIVGNWERPSSFSPFVRYVVEERWMLLAGVAWALLWQQLGRAKERSDVDGVAIPAAVGGILAAVLTAFAHANDVNIPAALSHGGFWLYSVAAIASGAAMLLALRTGGVRVVAGAVALPAVALTVLTLIEQATGAFGPQPILLIPAFGGAVVALAGATLVWLPDTGETTEGVRSACRFALTISAAAVLAAFIGLALPALQGRATGLRTSGASFDATFVLRGIEVAGPWIAVGITVAVLGMVLSRVATRARALALAAALLAWPLVWATPLRTLTRFIPSEVQVDFGSEFAAIAFSRLPVPAVFVALGGAAGALALLLVCRREPRAPDVQASPIER
;
A
#
# COMPACT_ATOMS: atom_id res chain seq x y z
N MET A 1 -58.11 13.44 -31.05
CA MET A 1 -56.83 12.72 -31.29
C MET A 1 -55.95 13.62 -32.14
N THR A 2 -54.96 14.27 -31.53
CA THR A 2 -53.96 15.09 -32.22
C THR A 2 -52.60 14.80 -31.57
N SER A 3 -51.76 14.11 -32.33
CA SER A 3 -50.41 13.69 -31.96
C SER A 3 -49.48 14.90 -31.93
N LYS A 4 -48.91 15.22 -30.77
CA LYS A 4 -47.78 16.16 -30.64
C LYS A 4 -46.49 15.42 -30.97
N ILE A 5 -45.95 15.72 -32.14
CA ILE A 5 -44.59 15.39 -32.57
C ILE A 5 -43.64 16.27 -31.77
N ASN A 6 -42.86 15.67 -30.87
CA ASN A 6 -41.74 16.35 -30.22
C ASN A 6 -40.52 16.29 -31.15
N VAL A 7 -40.36 17.34 -31.94
CA VAL A 7 -39.20 17.58 -32.81
C VAL A 7 -37.96 17.78 -31.91
N ARG A 8 -37.09 16.77 -31.84
CA ARG A 8 -35.73 16.94 -31.32
C ARG A 8 -34.95 17.78 -32.32
N ARG A 9 -34.49 18.95 -31.86
CA ARG A 9 -33.68 19.90 -32.60
C ARG A 9 -32.22 19.42 -32.59
N ASP A 10 -31.69 19.08 -33.76
CA ASP A 10 -30.26 18.89 -34.00
C ASP A 10 -29.49 20.19 -33.76
N GLY A 11 -28.32 20.10 -33.14
CA GLY A 11 -27.45 21.25 -32.91
C GLY A 11 -26.21 21.01 -32.04
N LYS A 12 -25.23 20.28 -32.57
CA LYS A 12 -23.79 20.35 -32.21
C LYS A 12 -23.41 20.24 -30.73
N GLY A 13 -23.70 19.10 -30.11
CA GLY A 13 -22.81 18.56 -29.08
C GLY A 13 -21.75 17.73 -29.78
N ARG A 14 -20.52 18.25 -29.96
CA ARG A 14 -19.39 17.36 -30.28
C ARG A 14 -19.27 16.40 -29.10
N ASP A 15 -19.58 15.12 -29.31
CA ASP A 15 -19.09 14.06 -28.42
C ASP A 15 -17.59 14.24 -28.35
N ILE A 16 -17.11 14.85 -27.26
CA ILE A 16 -15.67 14.94 -27.00
C ILE A 16 -15.22 13.49 -26.85
N PRO A 17 -14.40 12.96 -27.76
CA PRO A 17 -13.91 11.60 -27.60
C PRO A 17 -13.22 11.52 -26.26
N GLY A 18 -13.66 10.58 -25.41
CA GLY A 18 -12.96 10.29 -24.17
C GLY A 18 -11.47 10.07 -24.45
N PRO A 19 -10.57 10.39 -23.50
CA PRO A 19 -9.13 10.26 -23.74
C PRO A 19 -8.81 8.86 -24.24
N SER A 20 -7.96 8.77 -25.27
CA SER A 20 -7.50 7.50 -25.82
C SER A 20 -6.93 6.60 -24.71
N PRO A 21 -7.01 5.26 -24.85
CA PRO A 21 -6.50 4.32 -23.84
C PRO A 21 -5.04 4.61 -23.42
N SER A 22 -4.22 5.06 -24.38
CA SER A 22 -2.84 5.49 -24.15
C SER A 22 -2.74 6.72 -23.25
N ARG A 23 -3.53 7.78 -23.53
CA ARG A 23 -3.56 8.99 -22.69
C ARG A 23 -4.05 8.70 -21.28
N ARG A 24 -5.04 7.82 -21.13
CA ARG A 24 -5.55 7.41 -19.82
C ARG A 24 -4.48 6.68 -19.00
N GLY A 25 -3.69 5.80 -19.63
CA GLY A 25 -2.57 5.13 -18.99
C GLY A 25 -1.49 6.11 -18.50
N THR A 26 -1.10 7.06 -19.34
CA THR A 26 -0.11 8.09 -18.97
C THR A 26 -0.59 8.97 -17.82
N THR A 27 -1.85 9.41 -17.81
CA THR A 27 -2.39 10.23 -16.72
C THR A 27 -2.41 9.48 -15.40
N VAL A 28 -2.78 8.18 -15.39
CA VAL A 28 -2.73 7.35 -14.18
C VAL A 28 -1.29 7.24 -13.68
N ALA A 29 -0.34 6.96 -14.56
CA ALA A 29 1.07 6.82 -14.18
C ALA A 29 1.61 8.12 -13.57
N VAL A 30 1.35 9.28 -14.19
CA VAL A 30 1.77 10.59 -13.64
C VAL A 30 1.12 10.84 -12.28
N ALA A 31 -0.19 10.61 -12.15
CA ALA A 31 -0.89 10.79 -10.88
C ALA A 31 -0.32 9.87 -9.78
N VAL A 32 -0.06 8.61 -10.09
CA VAL A 32 0.56 7.67 -9.16
C VAL A 32 1.97 8.12 -8.78
N THR A 33 2.81 8.51 -9.73
CA THR A 33 4.17 8.98 -9.45
C THR A 33 4.17 10.21 -8.56
N VAL A 34 3.37 11.24 -8.90
CA VAL A 34 3.23 12.45 -8.07
C VAL A 34 2.74 12.08 -6.67
N LEU A 35 1.75 11.19 -6.58
CA LEU A 35 1.22 10.75 -5.29
C LEU A 35 2.29 10.07 -4.42
N VAL A 36 3.06 9.14 -4.99
CA VAL A 36 4.11 8.40 -4.27
C VAL A 36 5.17 9.36 -3.73
N PHE A 37 5.69 10.27 -4.56
CA PHE A 37 6.69 11.23 -4.13
C PHE A 37 6.13 12.29 -3.16
N ALA A 38 4.89 12.74 -3.35
CA ALA A 38 4.24 13.66 -2.45
C ALA A 38 4.05 13.04 -1.06
N LEU A 39 3.60 11.78 -0.97
CA LEU A 39 3.46 11.08 0.30
C LEU A 39 4.82 10.80 0.96
N ALA A 40 5.85 10.45 0.18
CA ALA A 40 7.21 10.29 0.68
C ALA A 40 7.75 11.61 1.27
N ALA A 41 7.55 12.73 0.58
CA ALA A 41 7.93 14.06 1.05
C ALA A 41 7.11 14.47 2.28
N GLN A 42 5.78 14.26 2.29
CA GLN A 42 4.94 14.52 3.45
C GLN A 42 5.43 13.74 4.67
N PHE A 43 5.79 12.47 4.48
CA PHE A 43 6.34 11.66 5.55
C PHE A 43 7.67 12.24 6.05
N ALA A 44 8.70 12.36 5.19
CA ALA A 44 10.03 12.83 5.59
C ALA A 44 10.00 14.22 6.23
N VAL A 45 9.31 15.17 5.62
CA VAL A 45 9.21 16.55 6.11
C VAL A 45 8.33 16.63 7.36
N GLY A 46 7.26 15.85 7.41
CA GLY A 46 6.36 15.79 8.56
C GLY A 46 7.06 15.27 9.82
N ILE A 47 7.98 14.31 9.67
CA ILE A 47 8.85 13.85 10.76
C ILE A 47 9.69 14.99 11.31
N GLU A 48 10.44 15.64 10.43
CA GLU A 48 11.38 16.67 10.85
C GLU A 48 10.64 17.86 11.46
N ALA A 49 9.55 18.29 10.83
CA ALA A 49 8.73 19.37 11.31
C ALA A 49 8.05 19.05 12.65
N ARG A 50 7.74 17.78 12.95
CA ARG A 50 7.11 17.39 14.23
C ARG A 50 8.03 17.59 15.44
N ARG A 51 9.34 17.73 15.24
CA ARG A 51 10.30 18.04 16.33
C ARG A 51 10.07 19.41 16.94
N THR A 52 9.58 20.36 16.15
CA THR A 52 9.39 21.77 16.55
C THR A 52 7.92 22.21 16.50
N LEU A 53 7.11 21.62 15.61
CA LEU A 53 5.70 21.92 15.44
C LEU A 53 4.81 20.91 16.17
N SER A 54 3.65 21.40 16.63
CA SER A 54 2.65 20.58 17.32
C SER A 54 1.89 19.65 16.35
N ALA A 55 1.22 18.63 16.89
CA ALA A 55 0.45 17.68 16.10
C ALA A 55 -0.75 18.34 15.40
N GLU A 56 -1.39 19.29 16.09
CA GLU A 56 -2.54 20.07 15.62
C GLU A 56 -2.15 20.90 14.39
N VAL A 57 -0.98 21.56 14.41
CA VAL A 57 -0.47 22.37 13.29
C VAL A 57 -0.27 21.51 12.05
N LEU A 58 0.41 20.37 12.19
CA LEU A 58 0.72 19.49 11.06
C LEU A 58 -0.54 18.80 10.52
N ALA A 59 -1.47 18.42 11.39
CA ALA A 59 -2.75 17.87 10.97
C ALA A 59 -3.64 18.91 10.29
N ALA A 60 -3.68 20.14 10.80
CA ALA A 60 -4.39 21.25 10.18
C ALA A 60 -3.81 21.57 8.81
N ALA A 61 -2.47 21.59 8.67
CA ALA A 61 -1.81 21.73 7.39
C ALA A 61 -2.23 20.60 6.43
N ALA A 62 -2.13 19.34 6.85
CA ALA A 62 -2.52 18.19 6.02
C ALA A 62 -3.97 18.31 5.53
N ALA A 63 -4.88 18.67 6.43
CA ALA A 63 -6.31 18.77 6.13
C ALA A 63 -6.62 19.94 5.18
N VAL A 64 -6.15 21.15 5.49
CA VAL A 64 -6.43 22.35 4.68
C VAL A 64 -5.79 22.23 3.31
N PHE A 65 -4.50 21.90 3.26
CA PHE A 65 -3.77 21.87 2.00
C PHE A 65 -4.10 20.63 1.15
N GLY A 66 -4.36 19.48 1.78
CA GLY A 66 -4.91 18.30 1.11
C GLY A 66 -6.30 18.55 0.53
N ALA A 67 -7.18 19.23 1.28
CA ALA A 67 -8.49 19.67 0.80
C ALA A 67 -8.37 20.64 -0.38
N VAL A 68 -7.44 21.61 -0.33
CA VAL A 68 -7.14 22.50 -1.46
C VAL A 68 -6.72 21.69 -2.69
N GLY A 69 -5.82 20.71 -2.53
CA GLY A 69 -5.43 19.79 -3.61
C GLY A 69 -6.62 19.05 -4.22
N MET A 70 -7.52 18.52 -3.39
CA MET A 70 -8.75 17.89 -3.86
C MET A 70 -9.67 18.87 -4.61
N LEU A 71 -9.80 20.10 -4.13
CA LEU A 71 -10.66 21.12 -4.75
C LEU A 71 -10.11 21.60 -6.09
N ILE A 72 -8.78 21.73 -6.26
CA ILE A 72 -8.14 22.06 -7.55
C ILE A 72 -8.52 21.06 -8.65
N VAL A 73 -8.64 19.78 -8.29
CA VAL A 73 -8.98 18.70 -9.23
C VAL A 73 -10.50 18.45 -9.30
N SER A 74 -11.28 19.11 -8.46
CA SER A 74 -12.74 18.99 -8.44
C SER A 74 -13.39 19.90 -9.50
N GLY A 75 -14.50 19.45 -10.09
CA GLY A 75 -15.23 20.21 -11.09
C GLY A 75 -15.89 21.48 -10.52
N PRO A 76 -16.31 22.44 -11.38
CA PRO A 76 -16.88 23.71 -10.95
C PRO A 76 -18.12 23.53 -10.06
N LEU A 77 -18.26 24.39 -9.06
CA LEU A 77 -19.35 24.38 -8.07
C LEU A 77 -20.68 24.95 -8.62
N ARG A 78 -20.63 25.72 -9.71
CA ARG A 78 -21.79 26.46 -10.23
C ARG A 78 -22.89 25.50 -10.71
N GLY A 79 -24.09 25.65 -10.16
CA GLY A 79 -25.29 24.93 -10.59
C GLY A 79 -25.53 23.57 -9.93
N ARG A 80 -24.73 23.16 -8.95
CA ARG A 80 -24.99 21.94 -8.19
C ARG A 80 -26.10 22.16 -7.17
N GLN A 81 -27.24 21.51 -7.38
CA GLN A 81 -28.26 21.39 -6.36
C GLN A 81 -27.86 20.30 -5.35
N VAL A 82 -27.99 20.61 -4.07
CA VAL A 82 -27.82 19.63 -2.98
C VAL A 82 -29.02 18.69 -3.03
N SER A 83 -28.87 17.58 -3.75
CA SER A 83 -29.94 16.60 -3.93
C SER A 83 -30.06 15.62 -2.76
N ASN A 84 -29.04 15.53 -1.89
CA ASN A 84 -29.00 14.58 -0.78
C ASN A 84 -28.26 15.15 0.45
N PRO A 85 -28.97 15.74 1.44
CA PRO A 85 -28.34 16.35 2.62
C PRO A 85 -27.65 15.31 3.51
N THR A 86 -28.21 14.11 3.64
CA THR A 86 -27.62 13.03 4.43
C THR A 86 -26.29 12.56 3.82
N GLY A 87 -26.25 12.41 2.49
CA GLY A 87 -25.03 12.06 1.77
C GLY A 87 -23.94 13.13 1.90
N MET A 88 -24.33 14.40 1.93
CA MET A 88 -23.43 15.52 2.17
C MET A 88 -22.86 15.50 3.60
N LEU A 89 -23.70 15.28 4.62
CA LEU A 89 -23.26 15.21 6.01
C LEU A 89 -22.30 14.04 6.27
N VAL A 90 -22.59 12.86 5.71
CA VAL A 90 -21.68 11.71 5.79
C VAL A 90 -20.33 12.01 5.16
N SER A 91 -20.33 12.68 4.00
CA SER A 91 -19.10 13.07 3.30
C SER A 91 -18.29 14.10 4.10
N LEU A 92 -18.97 15.06 4.75
CA LEU A 92 -18.35 16.06 5.63
C LEU A 92 -17.70 15.39 6.84
N VAL A 93 -18.41 14.48 7.51
CA VAL A 93 -17.89 13.74 8.67
C VAL A 93 -16.69 12.87 8.26
N LEU A 94 -16.80 12.12 7.16
CA LEU A 94 -15.68 11.31 6.66
C LEU A 94 -14.50 12.16 6.19
N GLY A 95 -14.76 13.36 5.66
CA GLY A 95 -13.73 14.35 5.37
C GLY A 95 -13.00 14.85 6.61
N ALA A 96 -13.73 15.20 7.67
CA ALA A 96 -13.18 15.61 8.96
C ALA A 96 -12.28 14.50 9.55
N PHE A 97 -12.78 13.27 9.64
CA PHE A 97 -12.00 12.16 10.18
C PHE A 97 -10.86 11.70 9.26
N GLY A 98 -11.05 11.70 7.95
CA GLY A 98 -10.07 11.18 6.99
C GLY A 98 -8.96 12.16 6.61
N LEU A 99 -9.26 13.46 6.50
CA LEU A 99 -8.27 14.49 6.12
C LEU A 99 -7.60 15.16 7.32
N PHE A 100 -8.31 15.32 8.44
CA PHE A 100 -7.76 15.91 9.67
C PHE A 100 -7.51 14.86 10.74
N GLY A 101 -8.55 14.12 11.14
CA GLY A 101 -8.50 13.18 12.25
C GLY A 101 -7.42 12.10 12.09
N ALA A 102 -7.28 11.53 10.89
CA ALA A 102 -6.30 10.48 10.62
C ALA A 102 -4.83 10.99 10.75
N PRO A 103 -4.41 12.07 10.06
CA PRO A 103 -3.10 12.67 10.31
C PRO A 103 -2.89 13.13 11.76
N TYR A 104 -3.91 13.72 12.39
CA TYR A 104 -3.84 14.16 13.78
C TYR A 104 -3.53 13.00 14.73
N MET A 105 -4.25 11.89 14.61
CA MET A 105 -4.02 10.69 15.42
C MET A 105 -2.61 10.12 15.22
N VAL A 106 -2.07 10.16 14.00
CA VAL A 106 -0.68 9.73 13.74
C VAL A 106 0.32 10.63 14.46
N PHE A 107 0.17 11.95 14.35
CA PHE A 107 1.11 12.90 14.99
C PHE A 107 0.96 13.01 16.50
N LEU A 108 -0.24 12.74 17.03
CA LEU A 108 -0.51 12.70 18.46
C LEU A 108 0.17 11.50 19.13
N HIS A 109 0.16 10.35 18.46
CA HIS A 109 0.79 9.11 18.93
C HIS A 109 2.21 8.89 18.41
N ARG A 110 2.84 9.96 17.93
CA ARG A 110 4.26 9.99 17.60
C ARG A 110 4.96 11.01 18.49
N TYR A 111 5.62 10.50 19.51
CA TYR A 111 6.43 11.25 20.47
C TYR A 111 7.83 11.45 19.91
N SER A 112 8.09 12.58 19.24
CA SER A 112 9.36 12.98 18.57
C SER A 112 10.04 11.89 17.72
N ASP A 113 10.58 10.84 18.33
CA ASP A 113 11.32 9.73 17.74
C ASP A 113 10.71 8.33 18.01
N ALA A 114 9.55 8.24 18.69
CA ALA A 114 8.85 7.00 19.02
C ALA A 114 7.37 7.05 18.63
N PRO A 115 6.80 6.03 17.95
CA PRO A 115 7.45 4.85 17.37
C PRO A 115 8.50 5.20 16.28
N PRO A 116 9.42 4.27 15.94
CA PRO A 116 10.39 4.45 14.88
C PRO A 116 9.75 4.86 13.56
N GLY A 117 10.44 5.70 12.78
CA GLY A 117 9.95 6.15 11.48
C GLY A 117 9.60 4.98 10.54
N SER A 118 10.38 3.90 10.55
CA SER A 118 10.12 2.68 9.78
C SER A 118 8.74 2.06 10.09
N GLU A 119 8.35 1.99 11.36
CA GLU A 119 7.05 1.48 11.81
C GLU A 119 5.92 2.44 11.43
N VAL A 120 6.09 3.74 11.70
CA VAL A 120 5.08 4.76 11.34
C VAL A 120 4.84 4.77 9.84
N LEU A 121 5.90 4.67 9.03
CA LEU A 121 5.76 4.61 7.57
C LEU A 121 5.01 3.35 7.14
N PHE A 122 5.41 2.19 7.64
CA PHE A 122 4.76 0.92 7.32
C PHE A 122 3.27 0.94 7.65
N LEU A 123 2.90 1.43 8.83
CA LEU A 123 1.51 1.51 9.27
C LEU A 123 0.70 2.52 8.45
N THR A 124 1.24 3.71 8.20
CA THR A 124 0.52 4.79 7.50
C THR A 124 0.47 4.63 5.97
N THR A 125 1.26 3.71 5.41
CA THR A 125 1.29 3.44 3.96
C THR A 125 0.80 2.04 3.63
N ALA A 126 1.58 1.01 3.93
CA ALA A 126 1.29 -0.38 3.57
C ALA A 126 0.05 -0.91 4.32
N ALA A 127 -0.08 -0.63 5.62
CA ALA A 127 -1.26 -1.10 6.37
C ALA A 127 -2.53 -0.32 6.00
N TRP A 128 -2.46 1.00 5.83
CA TRP A 128 -3.59 1.81 5.34
C TRP A 128 -4.02 1.39 3.92
N SER A 129 -3.06 1.11 3.05
CA SER A 129 -3.31 0.53 1.71
C SER A 129 -4.04 -0.81 1.82
N ALA A 130 -3.59 -1.72 2.70
CA ALA A 130 -4.23 -3.01 2.91
C ALA A 130 -5.67 -2.86 3.44
N ILE A 131 -5.90 -1.94 4.40
CA ILE A 131 -7.25 -1.62 4.90
C ILE A 131 -8.14 -1.15 3.75
N LEU A 132 -7.66 -0.21 2.92
CA LEU A 132 -8.41 0.27 1.76
C LEU A 132 -8.71 -0.86 0.77
N VAL A 133 -7.73 -1.74 0.49
CA VAL A 133 -7.96 -2.91 -0.36
C VAL A 133 -9.07 -3.79 0.21
N LEU A 134 -9.03 -4.12 1.50
CA LEU A 134 -10.05 -4.94 2.17
C LEU A 134 -11.45 -4.36 2.02
N LEU A 135 -11.59 -3.04 2.13
CA LEU A 135 -12.87 -2.34 1.94
C LEU A 135 -13.39 -2.40 0.49
N THR A 136 -12.53 -2.71 -0.49
CA THR A 136 -12.89 -2.83 -1.92
C THR A 136 -13.27 -4.24 -2.36
N LEU A 137 -13.08 -5.25 -1.52
CA LEU A 137 -13.39 -6.64 -1.86
C LEU A 137 -14.90 -6.86 -1.89
N ARG A 138 -15.40 -7.56 -2.92
CA ARG A 138 -16.82 -7.83 -3.17
C ARG A 138 -17.14 -9.33 -3.16
N ARG A 139 -16.28 -10.13 -2.53
CA ARG A 139 -16.37 -11.60 -2.47
C ARG A 139 -16.37 -12.26 -3.86
N ARG A 140 -15.75 -11.64 -4.86
CA ARG A 140 -15.53 -12.25 -6.18
C ARG A 140 -14.27 -13.10 -6.15
N THR A 141 -14.21 -14.15 -6.96
CA THR A 141 -13.01 -14.99 -7.06
C THR A 141 -11.77 -14.21 -7.49
N SER A 142 -11.94 -13.18 -8.34
CA SER A 142 -10.85 -12.29 -8.75
C SER A 142 -10.33 -11.41 -7.61
N ASP A 143 -11.13 -11.17 -6.57
CA ASP A 143 -10.70 -10.40 -5.39
C ASP A 143 -9.61 -11.13 -4.58
N ILE A 144 -9.46 -12.45 -4.75
CA ILE A 144 -8.35 -13.22 -4.17
C ILE A 144 -7.00 -12.67 -4.65
N ILE A 145 -6.90 -12.29 -5.93
CA ILE A 145 -5.67 -11.72 -6.51
C ILE A 145 -5.36 -10.35 -5.87
N VAL A 146 -6.40 -9.54 -5.68
CA VAL A 146 -6.27 -8.20 -5.08
C VAL A 146 -5.85 -8.31 -3.61
N PHE A 147 -6.47 -9.23 -2.87
CA PHE A 147 -6.09 -9.55 -1.49
C PHE A 147 -4.64 -10.03 -1.40
N ALA A 148 -4.22 -10.93 -2.30
CA ALA A 148 -2.85 -11.38 -2.38
C ALA A 148 -1.86 -10.24 -2.70
N GLY A 149 -2.27 -9.30 -3.57
CA GLY A 149 -1.51 -8.09 -3.84
C GLY A 149 -1.26 -7.23 -2.60
N ALA A 150 -2.26 -7.10 -1.71
CA ALA A 150 -2.09 -6.43 -0.42
C ALA A 150 -1.11 -7.19 0.50
N LEU A 151 -1.14 -8.53 0.53
CA LEU A 151 -0.16 -9.32 1.28
C LEU A 151 1.27 -9.12 0.76
N LEU A 152 1.44 -9.08 -0.57
CA LEU A 152 2.75 -8.80 -1.18
C LEU A 152 3.21 -7.37 -0.89
N ILE A 153 2.32 -6.39 -0.89
CA ILE A 153 2.63 -5.02 -0.45
C ILE A 153 3.14 -5.04 0.99
N LEU A 154 2.40 -5.65 1.92
CA LEU A 154 2.80 -5.70 3.32
C LEU A 154 4.16 -6.39 3.49
N GLY A 155 4.35 -7.57 2.90
CA GLY A 155 5.63 -8.30 2.98
C GLY A 155 6.79 -7.56 2.31
N GLY A 156 6.54 -6.95 1.15
CA GLY A 156 7.54 -6.19 0.39
C GLY A 156 7.99 -4.92 1.12
N ILE A 157 7.05 -4.11 1.60
CA ILE A 157 7.37 -2.89 2.35
C ILE A 157 8.01 -3.22 3.70
N ALA A 158 7.53 -4.25 4.41
CA ALA A 158 8.21 -4.74 5.61
C ALA A 158 9.65 -5.20 5.32
N GLY A 159 9.86 -5.84 4.17
CA GLY A 159 11.18 -6.20 3.64
C GLY A 159 12.08 -4.98 3.35
N ILE A 160 11.51 -3.83 3.01
CA ILE A 160 12.26 -2.58 2.82
C ILE A 160 12.61 -1.98 4.18
N VAL A 161 11.60 -1.64 4.99
CA VAL A 161 11.80 -0.86 6.21
C VAL A 161 12.52 -1.66 7.30
N GLY A 162 12.37 -2.98 7.31
CA GLY A 162 13.13 -3.89 8.18
C GLY A 162 14.62 -3.99 7.81
N ASN A 163 15.06 -3.39 6.70
CA ASN A 163 16.45 -3.36 6.26
C ASN A 163 17.01 -1.93 6.11
N TRP A 164 16.29 -0.90 6.57
CA TRP A 164 16.80 0.48 6.56
C TRP A 164 17.88 0.75 7.61
N GLU A 165 17.84 0.03 8.73
CA GLU A 165 18.81 0.15 9.82
C GLU A 165 19.19 -1.27 10.26
N ARG A 166 20.47 -1.50 10.61
CA ARG A 166 20.88 -2.72 11.30
C ARG A 166 21.64 -2.40 12.59
N PRO A 167 21.22 -2.98 13.72
CA PRO A 167 20.02 -3.81 13.90
C PRO A 167 18.73 -3.01 13.72
N SER A 168 17.73 -3.62 13.06
CA SER A 168 16.53 -2.90 12.67
C SER A 168 15.68 -2.58 13.89
N SER A 169 15.30 -1.31 14.00
CA SER A 169 14.29 -0.82 14.94
C SER A 169 12.87 -1.25 14.57
N PHE A 170 12.67 -1.88 13.41
CA PHE A 170 11.36 -2.30 12.91
C PHE A 170 10.85 -3.55 13.63
N SER A 171 9.87 -3.36 14.51
CA SER A 171 9.29 -4.40 15.34
C SER A 171 7.80 -4.10 15.63
N PRO A 172 6.94 -4.05 14.59
CA PRO A 172 5.56 -3.64 14.76
C PRO A 172 4.84 -4.49 15.82
N PHE A 173 4.11 -3.81 16.69
CA PHE A 173 3.33 -4.32 17.81
C PHE A 173 4.16 -5.04 18.88
N VAL A 174 5.42 -4.65 19.04
CA VAL A 174 6.27 -5.11 20.14
C VAL A 174 6.35 -4.08 21.25
N ARG A 175 6.81 -2.86 20.94
CA ARG A 175 7.10 -1.82 21.93
C ARG A 175 5.98 -0.78 22.07
N TYR A 176 5.37 -0.38 20.96
CA TYR A 176 4.41 0.74 20.91
C TYR A 176 3.00 0.28 20.50
N VAL A 177 2.55 -0.82 21.09
CA VAL A 177 1.31 -1.51 20.69
C VAL A 177 0.09 -0.58 20.72
N VAL A 178 0.02 0.35 21.67
CA VAL A 178 -1.13 1.26 21.82
C VAL A 178 -1.11 2.31 20.72
N GLU A 179 0.03 2.96 20.52
CA GLU A 179 0.25 3.98 19.50
C GLU A 179 0.01 3.41 18.10
N GLU A 180 0.57 2.24 17.81
CA GLU A 180 0.43 1.58 16.52
C GLU A 180 -1.03 1.16 16.23
N ARG A 181 -1.80 0.77 17.27
CA ARG A 181 -3.25 0.51 17.13
C ARG A 181 -4.02 1.76 16.77
N TRP A 182 -3.69 2.90 17.37
CA TRP A 182 -4.31 4.17 17.01
C TRP A 182 -3.97 4.59 15.58
N MET A 183 -2.73 4.35 15.13
CA MET A 183 -2.35 4.56 13.73
C MET A 183 -3.11 3.65 12.76
N LEU A 184 -3.39 2.39 13.13
CA LEU A 184 -4.28 1.54 12.33
C LEU A 184 -5.73 2.05 12.29
N LEU A 185 -6.26 2.51 13.43
CA LEU A 185 -7.61 3.09 13.49
C LEU A 185 -7.73 4.35 12.63
N ALA A 186 -6.72 5.22 12.66
CA ALA A 186 -6.60 6.35 11.76
C ALA A 186 -6.66 5.93 10.29
N GLY A 187 -6.03 4.80 9.96
CA GLY A 187 -6.11 4.19 8.63
C GLY A 187 -7.51 3.75 8.22
N VAL A 188 -8.34 3.29 9.16
CA VAL A 188 -9.74 2.96 8.89
C VAL A 188 -10.52 4.22 8.53
N ALA A 189 -10.37 5.30 9.29
CA ALA A 189 -11.03 6.59 9.00
C ALA A 189 -10.64 7.13 7.62
N TRP A 190 -9.34 7.14 7.32
CA TRP A 190 -8.81 7.54 6.02
C TRP A 190 -9.35 6.63 4.89
N ALA A 191 -9.32 5.31 5.08
CA ALA A 191 -9.75 4.37 4.05
C ALA A 191 -11.26 4.45 3.77
N LEU A 192 -12.09 4.72 4.80
CA LEU A 192 -13.53 4.92 4.63
C LEU A 192 -13.84 6.14 3.75
N LEU A 193 -13.11 7.25 3.92
CA LEU A 193 -13.22 8.43 3.05
C LEU A 193 -12.93 8.07 1.59
N TRP A 194 -11.79 7.44 1.32
CA TRP A 194 -11.40 7.10 -0.05
C TRP A 194 -12.29 6.02 -0.68
N GLN A 195 -12.80 5.11 0.13
CA GLN A 195 -13.79 4.13 -0.32
C GLN A 195 -15.13 4.79 -0.66
N GLN A 196 -15.57 5.79 0.11
CA GLN A 196 -16.77 6.56 -0.21
C GLN A 196 -16.61 7.31 -1.55
N LEU A 197 -15.46 7.96 -1.76
CA LEU A 197 -15.11 8.59 -3.03
C LEU A 197 -15.04 7.57 -4.18
N GLY A 198 -14.50 6.37 -3.93
CA GLY A 198 -14.52 5.26 -4.88
C GLY A 198 -15.94 4.85 -5.29
N ARG A 199 -16.87 4.73 -4.33
CA ARG A 199 -18.29 4.47 -4.62
C ARG A 199 -18.96 5.65 -5.34
N ALA A 200 -18.55 6.88 -5.06
CA ALA A 200 -19.03 8.07 -5.74
C ALA A 200 -18.60 8.08 -7.22
N LYS A 201 -17.39 7.62 -7.52
CA LYS A 201 -16.90 7.42 -8.89
C LYS A 201 -17.78 6.47 -9.69
N GLU A 202 -18.20 5.35 -9.08
CA GLU A 202 -19.09 4.38 -9.75
C GLU A 202 -20.46 4.98 -10.10
N ARG A 203 -20.87 6.04 -9.39
CA ARG A 203 -22.10 6.80 -9.64
C ARG A 203 -21.86 8.06 -10.48
N SER A 204 -20.64 8.27 -10.98
CA SER A 204 -20.23 9.48 -11.71
C SER A 204 -20.41 10.79 -10.93
N ASP A 205 -20.40 10.73 -9.59
CA ASP A 205 -20.64 11.87 -8.70
C ASP A 205 -19.49 12.07 -7.70
N VAL A 206 -18.26 11.95 -8.19
CA VAL A 206 -17.05 12.12 -7.35
C VAL A 206 -17.04 13.48 -6.67
N ASP A 207 -17.37 14.53 -7.43
CA ASP A 207 -17.35 15.90 -6.93
C ASP A 207 -18.38 16.16 -5.82
N GLY A 208 -19.58 15.57 -5.93
CA GLY A 208 -20.63 15.68 -4.92
C GLY A 208 -20.24 15.13 -3.56
N VAL A 209 -19.22 14.27 -3.50
CA VAL A 209 -18.63 13.73 -2.26
C VAL A 209 -17.31 14.42 -1.91
N ALA A 210 -16.45 14.70 -2.90
CA ALA A 210 -15.13 15.29 -2.69
C ALA A 210 -15.18 16.69 -2.09
N ILE A 211 -16.10 17.53 -2.55
CA ILE A 211 -16.22 18.91 -2.06
C ILE A 211 -16.69 18.94 -0.59
N PRO A 212 -17.80 18.28 -0.19
CA PRO A 212 -18.18 18.24 1.21
C PRO A 212 -17.12 17.60 2.11
N ALA A 213 -16.40 16.59 1.63
CA ALA A 213 -15.29 15.99 2.39
C ALA A 213 -14.13 16.98 2.59
N ALA A 214 -13.73 17.70 1.54
CA ALA A 214 -12.71 18.75 1.64
C ALA A 214 -13.13 19.84 2.65
N VAL A 215 -14.39 20.28 2.60
CA VAL A 215 -14.96 21.24 3.57
C VAL A 215 -14.94 20.67 4.98
N GLY A 216 -15.31 19.39 5.17
CA GLY A 216 -15.26 18.73 6.47
C GLY A 216 -13.86 18.67 7.08
N GLY A 217 -12.84 18.37 6.27
CA GLY A 217 -11.43 18.42 6.68
C GLY A 217 -11.00 19.83 7.12
N ILE A 218 -11.35 20.85 6.33
CA ILE A 218 -11.05 22.26 6.66
C ILE A 218 -11.77 22.68 7.95
N LEU A 219 -13.06 22.35 8.10
CA LEU A 219 -13.84 22.69 9.30
C LEU A 219 -13.23 22.05 10.55
N ALA A 220 -12.82 20.78 10.48
CA ALA A 220 -12.18 20.10 11.60
C ALA A 220 -10.84 20.77 11.98
N ALA A 221 -10.03 21.15 10.99
CA ALA A 221 -8.77 21.87 11.21
C ALA A 221 -9.01 23.23 11.87
N VAL A 222 -9.96 24.01 11.36
CA VAL A 222 -10.30 25.34 11.89
C VAL A 222 -10.85 25.24 13.31
N LEU A 223 -11.81 24.35 13.57
CA LEU A 223 -12.40 24.16 14.89
C LEU A 223 -11.34 23.70 15.91
N THR A 224 -10.41 22.83 15.51
CA THR A 224 -9.34 22.38 16.41
C THR A 224 -8.34 23.49 16.70
N ALA A 225 -7.96 24.27 15.68
CA ALA A 225 -7.08 25.43 15.85
C ALA A 225 -7.71 26.48 16.77
N PHE A 226 -9.02 26.72 16.68
CA PHE A 226 -9.75 27.58 17.62
C PHE A 226 -9.80 26.99 19.03
N ALA A 227 -10.09 25.70 19.17
CA ALA A 227 -10.18 25.03 20.47
C ALA A 227 -8.84 25.00 21.22
N HIS A 228 -7.72 24.92 20.49
CA HIS A 228 -6.36 24.88 21.04
C HIS A 228 -5.57 26.15 20.71
N ALA A 229 -6.23 27.30 20.60
CA ALA A 229 -5.59 28.55 20.18
C ALA A 229 -4.40 28.98 21.06
N ASN A 230 -4.38 28.54 22.33
CA ASN A 230 -3.29 28.81 23.26
C ASN A 230 -2.08 27.87 23.09
N ASP A 231 -2.30 26.66 22.57
CA ASP A 231 -1.26 25.64 22.37
C ASP A 231 -0.69 25.69 20.93
N VAL A 232 -1.50 26.18 19.99
CA VAL A 232 -1.16 26.27 18.57
C VAL A 232 -0.47 27.60 18.28
N ASN A 233 0.86 27.61 18.29
CA ASN A 233 1.65 28.79 17.90
C ASN A 233 1.67 28.97 16.37
N ILE A 234 0.57 29.51 15.82
CA ILE A 234 0.39 29.76 14.38
C ILE A 234 1.52 30.65 13.81
N PRO A 235 1.92 31.78 14.44
CA PRO A 235 3.01 32.60 13.92
C PRO A 235 4.32 31.83 13.77
N ALA A 236 4.69 30.99 14.74
CA ALA A 236 5.88 30.15 14.66
C ALA A 236 5.77 29.07 13.56
N ALA A 237 4.58 28.50 13.36
CA ALA A 237 4.35 27.55 12.27
C ALA A 237 4.54 28.19 10.89
N LEU A 238 4.02 29.41 10.68
CA LEU A 238 4.10 30.11 9.41
C LEU A 238 5.52 30.58 9.05
N SER A 239 6.38 30.81 10.05
CA SER A 239 7.80 31.13 9.84
C SER A 239 8.68 29.88 9.65
N HIS A 240 8.15 28.68 9.88
CA HIS A 240 8.89 27.43 9.77
C HIS A 240 8.89 26.89 8.33
N GLY A 241 10.05 26.81 7.68
CA GLY A 241 10.16 26.33 6.29
C GLY A 241 9.58 24.92 6.05
N GLY A 242 9.73 24.02 7.03
CA GLY A 242 9.16 22.66 6.98
C GLY A 242 7.64 22.62 6.91
N PHE A 243 6.94 23.63 7.48
CA PHE A 243 5.48 23.73 7.39
C PHE A 243 5.02 23.91 5.95
N TRP A 244 5.67 24.81 5.21
CA TRP A 244 5.31 25.09 3.82
C TRP A 244 5.65 23.93 2.88
N LEU A 245 6.80 23.29 3.06
CA LEU A 245 7.17 22.13 2.26
C LEU A 245 6.19 20.96 2.48
N TYR A 246 5.81 20.71 3.74
CA TYR A 246 4.79 19.72 4.08
C TYR A 246 3.43 20.06 3.47
N SER A 247 3.05 21.34 3.49
CA SER A 247 1.79 21.86 2.93
C SER A 247 1.74 21.71 1.40
N VAL A 248 2.82 21.99 0.68
CA VAL A 248 2.92 21.78 -0.77
C VAL A 248 2.79 20.29 -1.09
N ALA A 249 3.46 19.43 -0.33
CA ALA A 249 3.34 17.99 -0.48
C ALA A 249 1.89 17.49 -0.19
N ALA A 250 1.17 18.13 0.75
CA ALA A 250 -0.24 17.85 1.01
C ALA A 250 -1.17 18.27 -0.14
N ILE A 251 -0.95 19.43 -0.76
CA ILE A 251 -1.68 19.83 -1.97
C ILE A 251 -1.47 18.79 -3.07
N ALA A 252 -0.20 18.43 -3.32
CA ALA A 252 0.16 17.49 -4.37
C ALA A 252 -0.46 16.11 -4.12
N SER A 253 -0.42 15.59 -2.88
CA SER A 253 -1.02 14.30 -2.55
C SER A 253 -2.54 14.32 -2.67
N GLY A 254 -3.23 15.32 -2.13
CA GLY A 254 -4.69 15.46 -2.26
C GLY A 254 -5.17 15.53 -3.72
N ALA A 255 -4.47 16.33 -4.55
CA ALA A 255 -4.75 16.44 -5.98
C ALA A 255 -4.48 15.12 -6.73
N ALA A 256 -3.32 14.51 -6.50
CA ALA A 256 -2.90 13.29 -7.17
C ALA A 256 -3.75 12.08 -6.78
N MET A 257 -4.16 11.95 -5.51
CA MET A 257 -5.10 10.93 -5.06
C MET A 257 -6.45 11.04 -5.77
N LEU A 258 -7.02 12.24 -5.84
CA LEU A 258 -8.30 12.44 -6.51
C LEU A 258 -8.20 12.19 -8.02
N LEU A 259 -7.09 12.60 -8.65
CA LEU A 259 -6.82 12.34 -10.06
C LEU A 259 -6.64 10.83 -10.34
N ALA A 260 -5.86 10.12 -9.52
CA ALA A 260 -5.68 8.67 -9.61
C ALA A 260 -7.00 7.92 -9.38
N LEU A 261 -7.81 8.38 -8.43
CA LEU A 261 -9.16 7.87 -8.20
C LEU A 261 -10.01 8.03 -9.47
N ARG A 262 -10.13 9.24 -10.04
CA ARG A 262 -10.94 9.49 -11.24
C ARG A 262 -10.52 8.63 -12.43
N THR A 263 -9.22 8.56 -12.69
CA THR A 263 -8.67 7.91 -13.88
C THR A 263 -8.62 6.39 -13.74
N GLY A 264 -8.09 5.89 -12.62
CA GLY A 264 -7.80 4.48 -12.36
C GLY A 264 -8.71 3.80 -11.33
N GLY A 265 -9.20 4.53 -10.34
CA GLY A 265 -10.14 4.03 -9.32
C GLY A 265 -9.50 3.88 -7.95
N VAL A 266 -10.29 3.46 -6.96
CA VAL A 266 -9.85 3.36 -5.56
C VAL A 266 -8.72 2.35 -5.36
N ARG A 267 -8.70 1.26 -6.14
CA ARG A 267 -7.62 0.26 -6.09
C ARG A 267 -6.27 0.86 -6.55
N VAL A 268 -6.29 1.78 -7.51
CA VAL A 268 -5.07 2.50 -7.95
C VAL A 268 -4.52 3.37 -6.82
N VAL A 269 -5.39 4.11 -6.13
CA VAL A 269 -5.02 4.88 -4.94
C VAL A 269 -4.41 3.97 -3.88
N ALA A 270 -5.05 2.85 -3.58
CA ALA A 270 -4.56 1.89 -2.58
C ALA A 270 -3.14 1.42 -2.87
N GLY A 271 -2.87 0.90 -4.07
CA GLY A 271 -1.50 0.43 -4.36
C GLY A 271 -0.48 1.56 -4.48
N ALA A 272 -0.86 2.80 -4.82
CA ALA A 272 0.05 3.94 -4.87
C ALA A 272 0.47 4.39 -3.47
N VAL A 273 -0.48 4.46 -2.53
CA VAL A 273 -0.25 4.86 -1.14
C VAL A 273 0.72 3.92 -0.41
N ALA A 274 0.88 2.69 -0.89
CA ALA A 274 1.83 1.72 -0.33
C ALA A 274 3.30 1.96 -0.72
N LEU A 275 3.57 2.68 -1.81
CA LEU A 275 4.91 2.82 -2.39
C LEU A 275 5.81 3.96 -1.85
N PRO A 276 5.43 4.84 -0.90
CA PRO A 276 6.34 5.87 -0.39
C PRO A 276 7.67 5.32 0.16
N ALA A 277 7.67 4.15 0.81
CA ALA A 277 8.91 3.53 1.28
C ALA A 277 9.84 3.12 0.13
N VAL A 278 9.29 2.75 -1.02
CA VAL A 278 10.08 2.50 -2.24
C VAL A 278 10.73 3.80 -2.71
N ALA A 279 9.99 4.90 -2.78
CA ALA A 279 10.53 6.19 -3.20
C ALA A 279 11.62 6.71 -2.24
N LEU A 280 11.42 6.59 -0.92
CA LEU A 280 12.44 6.96 0.07
C LEU A 280 13.69 6.08 -0.04
N THR A 281 13.54 4.79 -0.34
CA THR A 281 14.68 3.89 -0.60
C THR A 281 15.46 4.30 -1.87
N VAL A 282 14.76 4.76 -2.92
CA VAL A 282 15.42 5.26 -4.14
C VAL A 282 16.16 6.58 -3.87
N LEU A 283 15.57 7.48 -3.08
CA LEU A 283 16.22 8.74 -2.69
C LEU A 283 17.50 8.47 -1.89
N THR A 284 17.43 7.59 -0.90
CA THR A 284 18.60 7.21 -0.08
C THR A 284 19.68 6.49 -0.89
N LEU A 285 19.33 5.69 -1.90
CA LEU A 285 20.29 5.14 -2.87
C LEU A 285 21.04 6.23 -3.64
N ILE A 286 20.33 7.26 -4.12
CA ILE A 286 20.93 8.38 -4.84
C ILE A 286 21.86 9.18 -3.90
N GLU A 287 21.44 9.37 -2.65
CA GLU A 287 22.25 10.02 -1.61
C GLU A 287 23.53 9.24 -1.31
N GLN A 288 23.44 7.91 -1.15
CA GLN A 288 24.62 7.06 -0.95
C GLN A 288 25.56 7.10 -2.14
N ALA A 289 25.04 7.07 -3.38
CA ALA A 289 25.85 7.13 -4.59
C ALA A 289 26.55 8.49 -4.76
N THR A 290 25.95 9.57 -4.27
CA THR A 290 26.51 10.94 -4.36
C THR A 290 27.39 11.30 -3.16
N GLY A 291 27.30 10.56 -2.05
CA GLY A 291 28.08 10.79 -0.83
C GLY A 291 27.68 12.03 -0.04
N ALA A 292 26.56 12.68 -0.39
CA ALA A 292 26.20 14.01 0.11
C ALA A 292 25.98 14.07 1.63
N PHE A 293 25.55 12.96 2.26
CA PHE A 293 25.18 12.91 3.68
C PHE A 293 25.90 11.79 4.46
N GLY A 294 26.96 11.20 3.89
CA GLY A 294 27.71 10.11 4.51
C GLY A 294 27.06 8.72 4.37
N PRO A 295 27.67 7.67 4.96
CA PRO A 295 27.19 6.30 4.84
C PRO A 295 25.89 6.09 5.63
N GLN A 296 24.83 5.67 4.94
CA GLN A 296 23.57 5.28 5.57
C GLN A 296 23.49 3.76 5.78
N PRO A 297 22.91 3.28 6.91
CA PRO A 297 22.91 1.86 7.30
C PRO A 297 21.87 0.98 6.59
N ILE A 298 21.56 1.25 5.31
CA ILE A 298 20.56 0.49 4.54
C ILE A 298 21.19 -0.74 3.89
N LEU A 299 20.58 -1.91 4.05
CA LEU A 299 20.92 -3.08 3.25
C LEU A 299 20.23 -3.04 1.89
N LEU A 300 20.96 -2.57 0.89
CA LEU A 300 20.44 -2.30 -0.45
C LEU A 300 19.85 -3.53 -1.17
N ILE A 301 20.50 -4.70 -1.05
CA ILE A 301 20.04 -5.92 -1.74
C ILE A 301 18.65 -6.36 -1.24
N PRO A 302 18.43 -6.54 0.09
CA PRO A 302 17.09 -6.80 0.61
C PRO A 302 16.08 -5.69 0.31
N ALA A 303 16.47 -4.42 0.41
CA ALA A 303 15.57 -3.29 0.15
C ALA A 303 15.11 -3.27 -1.32
N PHE A 304 16.00 -3.56 -2.26
CA PHE A 304 15.66 -3.75 -3.68
C PHE A 304 14.69 -4.92 -3.88
N GLY A 305 14.95 -6.08 -3.26
CA GLY A 305 14.05 -7.22 -3.29
C GLY A 305 12.64 -6.88 -2.77
N GLY A 306 12.56 -6.18 -1.64
CA GLY A 306 11.31 -5.70 -1.06
C GLY A 306 10.57 -4.71 -1.98
N ALA A 307 11.28 -3.80 -2.64
CA ALA A 307 10.71 -2.87 -3.60
C ALA A 307 10.09 -3.57 -4.82
N VAL A 308 10.77 -4.57 -5.38
CA VAL A 308 10.23 -5.37 -6.50
C VAL A 308 8.97 -6.12 -6.08
N VAL A 309 8.95 -6.71 -4.87
CA VAL A 309 7.77 -7.40 -4.34
C VAL A 309 6.61 -6.44 -4.09
N ALA A 310 6.87 -5.25 -3.53
CA ALA A 310 5.85 -4.24 -3.28
C ALA A 310 5.24 -3.71 -4.59
N LEU A 311 6.06 -3.45 -5.62
CA LEU A 311 5.61 -3.04 -6.96
C LEU A 311 4.80 -4.14 -7.64
N ALA A 312 5.20 -5.41 -7.49
CA ALA A 312 4.43 -6.54 -7.97
C ALA A 312 3.06 -6.62 -7.28
N GLY A 313 3.01 -6.46 -5.95
CA GLY A 313 1.77 -6.40 -5.18
C GLY A 313 0.86 -5.25 -5.61
N ALA A 314 1.40 -4.04 -5.77
CA ALA A 314 0.68 -2.87 -6.27
C ALA A 314 0.09 -3.14 -7.67
N THR A 315 0.86 -3.78 -8.56
CA THR A 315 0.39 -4.18 -9.89
C THR A 315 -0.81 -5.14 -9.83
N LEU A 316 -0.80 -6.12 -8.91
CA LEU A 316 -1.93 -7.02 -8.70
C LEU A 316 -3.18 -6.30 -8.19
N VAL A 317 -3.01 -5.29 -7.33
CA VAL A 317 -4.12 -4.47 -6.81
C VAL A 317 -4.69 -3.55 -7.90
N TRP A 318 -3.82 -2.91 -8.69
CA TRP A 318 -4.17 -1.88 -9.66
C TRP A 318 -4.92 -2.39 -10.89
N LEU A 319 -4.58 -3.59 -11.36
CA LEU A 319 -5.05 -4.08 -12.66
C LEU A 319 -6.55 -4.43 -12.61
N PRO A 320 -7.38 -3.80 -13.46
CA PRO A 320 -8.80 -4.10 -13.51
C PRO A 320 -9.05 -5.55 -13.91
N ASP A 321 -10.15 -6.11 -13.41
CA ASP A 321 -10.62 -7.42 -13.85
C ASP A 321 -11.11 -7.29 -15.29
N THR A 322 -10.30 -7.77 -16.22
CA THR A 322 -10.69 -7.92 -17.61
C THR A 322 -11.57 -9.17 -17.66
N GLY A 323 -12.88 -8.96 -17.84
CA GLY A 323 -13.90 -10.01 -17.85
C GLY A 323 -13.84 -10.88 -19.11
N GLU A 324 -12.72 -11.55 -19.36
CA GLU A 324 -12.65 -12.60 -20.37
C GLU A 324 -13.27 -13.88 -19.80
N THR A 325 -14.57 -14.04 -20.04
CA THR A 325 -15.25 -15.33 -19.92
C THR A 325 -14.67 -16.29 -20.94
N THR A 326 -14.01 -17.35 -20.49
CA THR A 326 -13.61 -18.47 -21.35
C THR A 326 -14.06 -19.81 -20.78
N GLU A 327 -14.74 -20.54 -21.66
CA GLU A 327 -15.44 -21.82 -21.55
C GLU A 327 -14.56 -22.98 -21.06
N GLY A 328 -15.22 -24.09 -20.67
CA GLY A 328 -14.67 -25.46 -20.63
C GLY A 328 -13.56 -25.76 -19.60
N VAL A 329 -13.87 -26.54 -18.55
CA VAL A 329 -12.84 -27.04 -17.61
C VAL A 329 -12.05 -28.19 -18.25
N ARG A 330 -10.85 -27.91 -18.79
CA ARG A 330 -9.88 -28.95 -19.18
C ARG A 330 -9.21 -29.58 -17.95
N SER A 331 -8.76 -30.84 -18.06
CA SER A 331 -8.12 -31.61 -16.98
C SER A 331 -6.85 -30.94 -16.42
N ALA A 332 -6.03 -30.33 -17.29
CA ALA A 332 -4.82 -29.61 -16.90
C ALA A 332 -5.08 -28.41 -15.96
N CYS A 333 -6.22 -27.72 -16.12
CA CYS A 333 -6.65 -26.66 -15.19
C CYS A 333 -7.01 -27.19 -13.80
N ARG A 334 -7.50 -28.44 -13.69
CA ARG A 334 -7.77 -29.07 -12.38
C ARG A 334 -6.48 -29.42 -11.66
N PHE A 335 -5.46 -29.87 -12.39
CA PHE A 335 -4.15 -30.17 -11.82
C PHE A 335 -3.43 -28.91 -11.32
N ALA A 336 -3.51 -27.80 -12.06
CA ALA A 336 -3.02 -26.50 -11.61
C ALA A 336 -3.72 -26.03 -10.32
N LEU A 337 -5.01 -26.32 -10.17
CA LEU A 337 -5.75 -26.03 -8.95
C LEU A 337 -5.24 -26.86 -7.76
N THR A 338 -5.04 -28.16 -7.93
CA THR A 338 -4.51 -29.01 -6.84
C THR A 338 -3.11 -28.59 -6.42
N ILE A 339 -2.22 -28.27 -7.38
CA ILE A 339 -0.86 -27.80 -7.09
C ILE A 339 -0.91 -26.45 -6.37
N SER A 340 -1.70 -25.50 -6.85
CA SER A 340 -1.79 -24.18 -6.22
C SER A 340 -2.39 -24.24 -4.81
N ALA A 341 -3.40 -25.09 -4.58
CA ALA A 341 -3.95 -25.31 -3.24
C ALA A 341 -2.91 -25.94 -2.29
N ALA A 342 -2.18 -26.97 -2.75
CA ALA A 342 -1.09 -27.57 -1.96
C ALA A 342 0.04 -26.58 -1.70
N ALA A 343 0.38 -25.72 -2.66
CA ALA A 343 1.40 -24.69 -2.51
C ALA A 343 0.99 -23.62 -1.46
N VAL A 344 -0.28 -23.21 -1.45
CA VAL A 344 -0.81 -22.33 -0.40
C VAL A 344 -0.71 -22.99 0.97
N LEU A 345 -1.13 -24.26 1.09
CA LEU A 345 -1.00 -25.00 2.35
C LEU A 345 0.45 -25.08 2.83
N ALA A 346 1.39 -25.40 1.92
CA ALA A 346 2.81 -25.44 2.22
C ALA A 346 3.37 -24.07 2.67
N ALA A 347 2.90 -22.96 2.07
CA ALA A 347 3.28 -21.61 2.48
C ALA A 347 2.81 -21.30 3.91
N PHE A 348 1.57 -21.66 4.25
CA PHE A 348 1.03 -21.49 5.61
C PHE A 348 1.78 -22.35 6.64
N ILE A 349 2.10 -23.60 6.31
CA ILE A 349 2.97 -24.44 7.14
C ILE A 349 4.33 -23.77 7.35
N GLY A 350 4.89 -23.16 6.31
CA GLY A 350 6.13 -22.38 6.36
C GLY A 350 6.12 -21.24 7.38
N LEU A 351 4.97 -20.65 7.71
CA LEU A 351 4.86 -19.63 8.77
C LEU A 351 5.12 -20.20 10.16
N ALA A 352 4.79 -21.48 10.40
CA ALA A 352 4.97 -22.12 11.70
C ALA A 352 6.38 -22.70 11.91
N LEU A 353 7.11 -22.94 10.82
CA LEU A 353 8.42 -23.58 10.87
C LEU A 353 9.55 -22.59 11.21
N PRO A 354 10.67 -23.09 11.79
CA PRO A 354 11.92 -22.33 11.91
C PRO A 354 12.37 -21.74 10.57
N ALA A 355 12.73 -20.45 10.55
CA ALA A 355 13.14 -19.75 9.34
C ALA A 355 14.51 -19.07 9.46
N LEU A 356 14.79 -18.44 10.60
CA LEU A 356 16.09 -17.81 10.87
C LEU A 356 16.57 -18.21 12.26
N GLN A 357 17.89 -18.30 12.41
CA GLN A 357 18.52 -18.39 13.71
C GLN A 357 19.21 -17.06 14.01
N GLY A 358 18.75 -16.38 15.06
CA GLY A 358 19.37 -15.19 15.61
C GLY A 358 20.44 -15.57 16.62
N ARG A 359 21.55 -14.85 16.61
CA ARG A 359 22.57 -14.88 17.66
C ARG A 359 22.79 -13.45 18.14
N ALA A 360 22.57 -13.21 19.42
CA ALA A 360 22.79 -11.95 20.10
C ALA A 360 23.99 -12.09 21.03
N THR A 361 24.98 -11.23 20.85
CA THR A 361 26.17 -11.16 21.69
C THR A 361 26.32 -9.75 22.22
N GLY A 362 26.79 -9.57 23.45
CA GLY A 362 27.16 -8.24 23.92
C GLY A 362 27.78 -8.23 25.31
N LEU A 363 28.03 -7.05 25.83
CA LEU A 363 28.55 -6.83 27.18
C LEU A 363 27.45 -6.27 28.08
N ARG A 364 27.36 -6.80 29.30
CA ARG A 364 26.45 -6.28 30.33
C ARG A 364 27.09 -5.09 31.05
N THR A 365 26.31 -4.28 31.76
CA THR A 365 26.84 -3.16 32.58
C THR A 365 27.82 -3.64 33.66
N SER A 366 27.70 -4.89 34.10
CA SER A 366 28.65 -5.56 35.01
C SER A 366 29.99 -5.95 34.37
N GLY A 367 30.17 -5.75 33.06
CA GLY A 367 31.31 -6.21 32.28
C GLY A 367 31.24 -7.69 31.86
N ALA A 368 30.21 -8.43 32.29
CA ALA A 368 30.03 -9.82 31.90
C ALA A 368 29.60 -9.96 30.44
N SER A 369 30.13 -10.97 29.73
CA SER A 369 29.69 -11.30 28.38
C SER A 369 28.29 -11.91 28.37
N PHE A 370 27.46 -11.49 27.43
CA PHE A 370 26.18 -12.08 27.09
C PHE A 370 26.26 -12.74 25.71
N ASP A 371 25.77 -13.96 25.60
CA ASP A 371 25.59 -14.67 24.33
C ASP A 371 24.29 -15.48 24.40
N ALA A 372 23.44 -15.31 23.41
CA ALA A 372 22.19 -16.03 23.31
C ALA A 372 21.85 -16.33 21.86
N THR A 373 21.46 -17.57 21.60
CA THR A 373 20.90 -17.99 20.31
C THR A 373 19.42 -18.24 20.43
N PHE A 374 18.67 -17.84 19.41
CA PHE A 374 17.23 -18.05 19.35
C PHE A 374 16.79 -18.32 17.91
N VAL A 375 15.60 -18.91 17.77
CA VAL A 375 15.04 -19.27 16.47
C VAL A 375 13.80 -18.42 16.22
N LEU A 376 13.78 -17.77 15.06
CA LEU A 376 12.63 -17.06 14.53
C LEU A 376 11.80 -18.02 13.66
N ARG A 377 10.50 -18.05 13.91
CA ARG A 377 9.55 -18.79 13.07
C ARG A 377 9.25 -18.00 11.81
N GLY A 378 8.70 -18.66 10.79
CA GLY A 378 8.39 -17.99 9.53
C GLY A 378 7.40 -16.82 9.67
N ILE A 379 6.51 -16.85 10.66
CA ILE A 379 5.59 -15.74 10.98
C ILE A 379 6.32 -14.45 11.41
N GLU A 380 7.55 -14.58 11.92
CA GLU A 380 8.40 -13.49 12.38
C GLU A 380 9.36 -13.00 11.29
N VAL A 381 9.19 -13.46 10.05
CA VAL A 381 10.13 -13.24 8.93
C VAL A 381 9.36 -12.84 7.65
N ALA A 382 9.88 -11.89 6.89
CA ALA A 382 9.19 -11.36 5.70
C ALA A 382 9.01 -12.42 4.59
N GLY A 383 10.02 -13.27 4.37
CA GLY A 383 10.03 -14.25 3.28
C GLY A 383 8.81 -15.18 3.25
N PRO A 384 8.51 -15.89 4.35
CA PRO A 384 7.34 -16.76 4.42
C PRO A 384 6.00 -16.03 4.16
N TRP A 385 5.83 -14.79 4.64
CA TRP A 385 4.65 -13.98 4.30
C TRP A 385 4.57 -13.62 2.82
N ILE A 386 5.69 -13.27 2.18
CA ILE A 386 5.74 -13.02 0.74
C ILE A 386 5.37 -14.30 -0.04
N ALA A 387 5.84 -15.47 0.40
CA ALA A 387 5.48 -16.75 -0.23
C ALA A 387 3.98 -17.06 -0.12
N VAL A 388 3.34 -16.73 1.00
CA VAL A 388 1.87 -16.78 1.14
C VAL A 388 1.21 -15.85 0.12
N GLY A 389 1.67 -14.60 0.00
CA GLY A 389 1.15 -13.66 -1.00
C GLY A 389 1.26 -14.20 -2.44
N ILE A 390 2.43 -14.75 -2.82
CA ILE A 390 2.66 -15.31 -4.17
C ILE A 390 1.71 -16.49 -4.43
N THR A 391 1.66 -17.45 -3.51
CA THR A 391 0.86 -18.67 -3.68
C THR A 391 -0.64 -18.38 -3.72
N VAL A 392 -1.13 -17.48 -2.87
CA VAL A 392 -2.54 -17.03 -2.88
C VAL A 392 -2.86 -16.26 -4.16
N ALA A 393 -1.94 -15.46 -4.69
CA ALA A 393 -2.14 -14.78 -5.97
C ALA A 393 -2.25 -15.77 -7.14
N VAL A 394 -1.36 -16.77 -7.19
CA VAL A 394 -1.42 -17.84 -8.20
C VAL A 394 -2.73 -18.62 -8.07
N LEU A 395 -3.14 -19.02 -6.87
CA LEU A 395 -4.43 -19.67 -6.64
C LEU A 395 -5.60 -18.80 -7.12
N GLY A 396 -5.59 -17.50 -6.81
CA GLY A 396 -6.57 -16.54 -7.28
C GLY A 396 -6.62 -16.46 -8.82
N MET A 397 -5.46 -16.49 -9.49
CA MET A 397 -5.38 -16.52 -10.96
C MET A 397 -5.90 -17.83 -11.54
N VAL A 398 -5.63 -18.98 -10.91
CA VAL A 398 -6.15 -20.29 -11.33
C VAL A 398 -7.67 -20.35 -11.16
N LEU A 399 -8.20 -19.92 -10.01
CA LEU A 399 -9.62 -19.96 -9.68
C LEU A 399 -10.44 -18.97 -10.52
N SER A 400 -9.99 -17.71 -10.62
CA SER A 400 -10.66 -16.69 -11.42
C SER A 400 -10.41 -16.84 -12.92
N ARG A 401 -9.40 -17.64 -13.28
CA ARG A 401 -8.85 -17.78 -14.64
C ARG A 401 -8.38 -16.46 -15.23
N VAL A 402 -8.12 -15.42 -14.44
CA VAL A 402 -7.65 -14.12 -14.94
C VAL A 402 -6.13 -14.05 -14.85
N ALA A 403 -5.45 -14.42 -15.94
CA ALA A 403 -3.99 -14.43 -16.04
C ALA A 403 -3.46 -13.49 -17.14
N THR A 404 -3.60 -12.18 -16.92
CA THR A 404 -3.01 -11.20 -17.84
C THR A 404 -1.48 -11.29 -17.81
N ARG A 405 -0.81 -10.94 -18.93
CA ARG A 405 0.66 -10.92 -19.00
C ARG A 405 1.27 -10.08 -17.89
N ALA A 406 0.66 -8.94 -17.56
CA ALA A 406 1.13 -8.07 -16.48
C ALA A 406 1.06 -8.72 -15.10
N ARG A 407 -0.03 -9.44 -14.76
CA ARG A 407 -0.13 -10.19 -13.50
C ARG A 407 0.89 -11.34 -13.42
N ALA A 408 1.07 -12.06 -14.52
CA ALA A 408 2.07 -13.13 -14.60
C ALA A 408 3.51 -12.61 -14.45
N LEU A 409 3.85 -11.50 -15.11
CA LEU A 409 5.15 -10.84 -14.98
C LEU A 409 5.38 -10.29 -13.57
N ALA A 410 4.36 -9.71 -12.94
CA ALA A 410 4.44 -9.26 -11.55
C ALA A 410 4.76 -10.42 -10.60
N LEU A 411 4.10 -11.58 -10.77
CA LEU A 411 4.39 -12.76 -9.94
C LEU A 411 5.76 -13.36 -10.23
N ALA A 412 6.20 -13.40 -11.49
CA ALA A 412 7.55 -13.82 -11.83
C ALA A 412 8.60 -12.91 -11.18
N ALA A 413 8.39 -11.59 -11.22
CA ALA A 413 9.26 -10.63 -10.56
C ALA A 413 9.29 -10.84 -9.04
N ALA A 414 8.13 -11.04 -8.39
CA ALA A 414 8.07 -11.34 -6.96
C ALA A 414 8.77 -12.66 -6.59
N LEU A 415 8.59 -13.72 -7.40
CA LEU A 415 9.28 -15.00 -7.23
C LEU A 415 10.81 -14.85 -7.32
N LEU A 416 11.29 -14.09 -8.31
CA LEU A 416 12.72 -13.85 -8.52
C LEU A 416 13.34 -12.93 -7.46
N ALA A 417 12.56 -12.00 -6.92
CA ALA A 417 13.01 -11.08 -5.88
C ALA A 417 12.99 -11.70 -4.47
N TRP A 418 12.18 -12.74 -4.24
CA TRP A 418 12.03 -13.40 -2.94
C TRP A 418 13.36 -13.80 -2.28
N PRO A 419 14.33 -14.44 -2.97
CA PRO A 419 15.61 -14.82 -2.37
C PRO A 419 16.45 -13.65 -1.85
N LEU A 420 16.18 -12.42 -2.30
CA LEU A 420 16.92 -11.23 -1.89
C LEU A 420 16.44 -10.68 -0.54
N VAL A 421 15.16 -10.86 -0.24
CA VAL A 421 14.48 -10.22 0.91
C VAL A 421 13.96 -11.22 1.95
N TRP A 422 14.00 -12.53 1.67
CA TRP A 422 13.35 -13.52 2.52
C TRP A 422 13.88 -13.57 3.95
N ALA A 423 15.16 -13.27 4.16
CA ALA A 423 15.83 -13.35 5.45
C ALA A 423 15.67 -12.07 6.30
N THR A 424 14.60 -11.31 6.07
CA THR A 424 14.31 -10.08 6.81
C THR A 424 13.51 -10.39 8.08
N PRO A 425 14.08 -10.22 9.29
CA PRO A 425 13.33 -10.37 10.53
C PRO A 425 12.30 -9.23 10.66
N LEU A 426 11.08 -9.58 11.06
CA LEU A 426 9.96 -8.65 11.27
C LEU A 426 9.70 -8.39 12.76
N ARG A 427 9.97 -9.39 13.58
CA ARG A 427 9.68 -9.36 15.01
C ARG A 427 10.67 -10.27 15.72
N THR A 428 11.35 -9.75 16.73
CA THR A 428 12.11 -10.56 17.68
C THR A 428 11.35 -10.56 19.00
N LEU A 429 10.82 -11.71 19.44
CA LEU A 429 10.18 -11.87 20.74
C LEU A 429 11.22 -11.92 21.88
N THR A 430 12.19 -11.00 21.87
CA THR A 430 13.39 -11.03 22.71
C THR A 430 13.17 -10.38 24.07
N ARG A 431 12.19 -10.88 24.84
CA ARG A 431 12.04 -10.49 26.25
C ARG A 431 13.16 -11.04 27.15
N PHE A 432 13.95 -12.00 26.64
CA PHE A 432 15.03 -12.66 27.38
C PHE A 432 16.40 -11.99 27.20
N ILE A 433 16.57 -11.07 26.24
CA ILE A 433 17.82 -10.32 26.08
C ILE A 433 17.82 -9.20 27.12
N PRO A 434 18.85 -9.06 27.98
CA PRO A 434 18.91 -7.97 28.96
C PRO A 434 18.78 -6.60 28.27
N SER A 435 18.01 -5.68 28.84
CA SER A 435 17.74 -4.36 28.24
C SER A 435 19.02 -3.57 27.99
N GLU A 436 20.02 -3.71 28.87
CA GLU A 436 21.37 -3.15 28.72
C GLU A 436 22.04 -3.59 27.41
N VAL A 437 21.93 -4.86 27.02
CA VAL A 437 22.47 -5.36 25.74
C VAL A 437 21.62 -4.91 24.56
N GLN A 438 20.31 -4.73 24.76
CA GLN A 438 19.41 -4.28 23.68
C GLN A 438 19.65 -2.83 23.26
N VAL A 439 20.03 -1.97 24.20
CA VAL A 439 20.29 -0.54 23.92
C VAL A 439 21.59 -0.36 23.13
N ASP A 440 22.57 -1.24 23.36
CA ASP A 440 23.89 -1.16 22.72
C ASP A 440 23.96 -1.86 21.35
N PHE A 441 22.85 -2.42 20.89
CA PHE A 441 22.80 -3.17 19.64
C PHE A 441 23.18 -2.30 18.44
N GLY A 442 24.21 -2.72 17.68
CA GLY A 442 24.76 -1.96 16.56
C GLY A 442 25.97 -1.11 16.91
N SER A 443 26.38 -1.12 18.19
CA SER A 443 27.68 -0.63 18.64
C SER A 443 28.73 -1.74 18.64
N GLU A 444 29.96 -1.39 19.01
CA GLU A 444 31.03 -2.35 19.31
C GLU A 444 30.74 -3.23 20.54
N PHE A 445 29.78 -2.86 21.38
CA PHE A 445 29.47 -3.55 22.65
C PHE A 445 28.37 -4.60 22.53
N ALA A 446 27.54 -4.54 21.48
CA ALA A 446 26.52 -5.57 21.23
C ALA A 446 26.18 -5.73 19.75
N ALA A 447 26.12 -6.99 19.32
CA ALA A 447 25.84 -7.38 17.94
C ALA A 447 24.72 -8.43 17.89
N ILE A 448 23.93 -8.37 16.81
CA ILE A 448 22.94 -9.39 16.49
C ILE A 448 23.10 -9.82 15.04
N ALA A 449 23.26 -11.12 14.85
CA ALA A 449 23.43 -11.73 13.54
C ALA A 449 22.30 -12.71 13.29
N PHE A 450 21.86 -12.79 12.02
CA PHE A 450 20.84 -13.74 11.59
C PHE A 450 21.45 -14.67 10.55
N SER A 451 21.35 -15.97 10.82
CA SER A 451 21.71 -17.04 9.90
C SER A 451 20.45 -17.68 9.32
N ARG A 452 20.56 -18.07 8.05
CA ARG A 452 19.46 -18.64 7.27
C ARG A 452 19.28 -20.10 7.62
N LEU A 453 18.07 -20.50 7.97
CA LEU A 453 17.71 -21.92 8.10
C LEU A 453 17.02 -22.38 6.82
N PRO A 454 17.21 -23.65 6.40
CA PRO A 454 16.42 -24.20 5.31
C PRO A 454 14.95 -24.23 5.72
N VAL A 455 14.06 -23.71 4.87
CA VAL A 455 12.61 -23.78 5.05
C VAL A 455 11.99 -24.57 3.90
N PRO A 456 12.10 -25.92 3.88
CA PRO A 456 11.69 -26.75 2.74
C PRO A 456 10.25 -26.49 2.29
N ALA A 457 9.34 -26.27 3.25
CA ALA A 457 7.94 -25.98 2.96
C ALA A 457 7.76 -24.72 2.10
N VAL A 458 8.56 -23.68 2.33
CA VAL A 458 8.50 -22.44 1.53
C VAL A 458 9.06 -22.67 0.13
N PHE A 459 10.14 -23.44 -0.02
CA PHE A 459 10.64 -23.81 -1.35
C PHE A 459 9.63 -24.64 -2.15
N VAL A 460 8.98 -25.63 -1.50
CA VAL A 460 7.89 -26.41 -2.10
C VAL A 460 6.73 -25.50 -2.52
N ALA A 461 6.36 -24.54 -1.67
CA ALA A 461 5.30 -23.58 -1.96
C ALA A 461 5.62 -22.72 -3.18
N LEU A 462 6.83 -22.15 -3.26
CA LEU A 462 7.25 -21.32 -4.39
C LEU A 462 7.41 -22.12 -5.68
N GLY A 463 7.98 -23.32 -5.61
CA GLY A 463 8.08 -24.24 -6.74
C GLY A 463 6.71 -24.67 -7.27
N GLY A 464 5.79 -24.99 -6.36
CA GLY A 464 4.39 -25.29 -6.69
C GLY A 464 3.67 -24.09 -7.32
N ALA A 465 3.86 -22.88 -6.80
CA ALA A 465 3.31 -21.66 -7.37
C ALA A 465 3.83 -21.41 -8.80
N ALA A 466 5.14 -21.54 -9.01
CA ALA A 466 5.76 -21.41 -10.33
C ALA A 466 5.22 -22.46 -11.32
N GLY A 467 5.14 -23.72 -10.90
CA GLY A 467 4.58 -24.81 -11.71
C GLY A 467 3.11 -24.60 -12.05
N ALA A 468 2.28 -24.22 -11.08
CA ALA A 468 0.86 -23.93 -11.30
C ALA A 468 0.65 -22.72 -12.23
N LEU A 469 1.46 -21.67 -12.09
CA LEU A 469 1.42 -20.51 -12.99
C LEU A 469 1.82 -20.90 -14.41
N ALA A 470 2.88 -21.71 -14.58
CA ALA A 470 3.30 -22.20 -15.89
C ALA A 470 2.20 -23.03 -16.56
N LEU A 471 1.58 -23.97 -15.84
CA LEU A 471 0.46 -24.77 -16.33
C LEU A 471 -0.73 -23.90 -16.76
N LEU A 472 -1.08 -22.88 -15.95
CA LEU A 472 -2.15 -21.94 -16.27
C LEU A 472 -1.88 -21.18 -17.58
N LEU A 473 -0.63 -20.76 -17.82
CA LEU A 473 -0.23 -20.06 -19.03
C LEU A 473 -0.22 -20.97 -20.27
N VAL A 474 0.17 -22.24 -20.12
CA VAL A 474 0.12 -23.24 -21.19
C VAL A 474 -1.33 -23.56 -21.58
N CYS A 475 -2.21 -23.77 -20.60
CA CYS A 475 -3.63 -24.07 -20.83
C CYS A 475 -4.36 -22.97 -21.63
N ARG A 476 -3.85 -21.73 -21.61
CA ARG A 476 -4.42 -20.58 -22.34
C ARG A 476 -3.92 -20.45 -23.78
N ARG A 477 -2.82 -21.12 -24.17
CA ARG A 477 -2.15 -20.92 -25.47
C ARG A 477 -2.61 -21.86 -26.58
N GLU A 478 -3.29 -22.96 -26.29
CA GLU A 478 -3.70 -23.91 -27.35
C GLU A 478 -4.87 -23.37 -28.18
N PRO A 479 -4.69 -23.18 -29.51
CA PRO A 479 -5.77 -22.77 -30.40
C PRO A 479 -6.84 -23.86 -30.50
N ARG A 480 -8.08 -23.44 -30.75
CA ARG A 480 -9.18 -24.31 -31.20
C ARG A 480 -8.66 -25.12 -32.40
N ALA A 481 -8.79 -26.46 -32.35
CA ALA A 481 -8.70 -27.25 -33.58
C ALA A 481 -9.76 -26.67 -34.55
N PRO A 482 -9.42 -26.43 -35.83
CA PRO A 482 -10.39 -25.92 -36.78
C PRO A 482 -11.59 -26.86 -36.82
N ASP A 483 -12.79 -26.30 -36.62
CA ASP A 483 -14.02 -27.04 -36.86
C ASP A 483 -13.94 -27.63 -38.26
N VAL A 484 -13.92 -28.96 -38.32
CA VAL A 484 -14.05 -29.70 -39.57
C VAL A 484 -15.34 -29.22 -40.21
N GLN A 485 -15.21 -28.56 -41.35
CA GLN A 485 -16.30 -28.05 -42.16
C GLN A 485 -17.37 -29.14 -42.29
N ALA A 486 -18.54 -28.93 -41.68
CA ALA A 486 -19.72 -29.66 -42.05
C ALA A 486 -20.04 -29.29 -43.51
N SER A 487 -19.97 -30.30 -44.38
CA SER A 487 -20.32 -30.17 -45.79
C SER A 487 -21.74 -29.62 -45.94
N PRO A 488 -22.01 -28.78 -46.96
CA PRO A 488 -23.39 -28.46 -47.30
C PRO A 488 -24.00 -29.70 -47.95
N ILE A 489 -24.94 -30.35 -47.25
CA ILE A 489 -25.88 -31.26 -47.91
C ILE A 489 -27.00 -30.38 -48.43
N GLU A 490 -26.97 -30.10 -49.73
CA GLU A 490 -28.14 -29.74 -50.51
C GLU A 490 -29.21 -30.83 -50.36
N ARG A 491 -30.43 -30.42 -50.02
CA ARG A 491 -31.68 -30.94 -50.60
C ARG A 491 -32.83 -30.01 -50.31
#